data_AF-A0A0C2HF46-F1
#
_entry.id   AF-A0A0C2HF46-F1
#
_cell.length_a   1.000
_cell.length_b   1.000
_cell.length_c   1.000
_cell.angle_alpha   90.00
_cell.angle_beta   90.00
_cell.angle_gamma   90.00
#
_symmetry.space_group_name_H-M   'P 1'
#
loop_
_entity.id
_entity.type
_entity.pdbx_description
1 polymer ?
#
loop_
_entity_poly.entity_id
_entity_poly.type
_entity_poly.pdbx_seq_one_letter_code
_entity_poly.pdbx_strand_id
1 'polypeptide(L)'
;MYGKKQKAPRWKDCTSNTMHRMQYAVGAMYVRKAFDQVLPSAPLAYLHGFNLSIQASKNVTLEMIDDLQQEFREMVLNNDWMDAKTKATALDKAKQMLRQIAYPDFILDDDKLDDHYSGVGDIP
;
A
#
# COMPACT_ATOMS: atom_id res chain seq x y z
N MET A 1 -7.89 -2.73 -28.37
CA MET A 1 -6.79 -3.08 -29.30
C MET A 1 -5.61 -2.16 -29.01
N TYR A 2 -4.42 -2.69 -28.66
CA TYR A 2 -3.25 -1.89 -28.22
C TYR A 2 -2.08 -1.89 -29.21
N GLY A 3 -2.29 -2.20 -30.50
CA GLY A 3 -1.23 -2.14 -31.52
C GLY A 3 -0.04 -3.09 -31.30
N LYS A 4 -0.12 -4.07 -30.40
CA LYS A 4 0.97 -5.02 -30.14
C LYS A 4 1.03 -6.10 -31.23
N LYS A 5 2.20 -6.30 -31.82
CA LYS A 5 2.47 -7.31 -32.86
C LYS A 5 2.43 -8.76 -32.34
N GLN A 6 2.65 -8.97 -31.04
CA GLN A 6 2.63 -10.29 -30.41
C GLN A 6 1.88 -10.23 -29.07
N LYS A 7 1.26 -11.36 -28.69
CA LYS A 7 0.64 -11.54 -27.38
C LYS A 7 1.71 -11.65 -26.29
N ALA A 8 1.34 -11.28 -25.06
CA ALA A 8 2.22 -11.51 -23.92
C ALA A 8 2.44 -13.02 -23.72
N PRO A 9 3.58 -13.43 -23.13
CA PRO A 9 3.78 -14.82 -22.72
C PRO A 9 2.66 -15.28 -21.78
N ARG A 10 2.22 -16.54 -21.93
CA ARG A 10 1.09 -17.11 -21.18
C ARG A 10 1.21 -16.91 -19.66
N TRP A 11 2.41 -17.05 -19.10
CA TRP A 11 2.62 -16.89 -17.67
C TRP A 11 2.25 -15.50 -17.17
N LYS A 12 2.47 -14.44 -17.96
CA LYS A 12 2.10 -13.07 -17.59
C LYS A 12 0.59 -12.93 -17.49
N ASP A 13 -0.12 -13.52 -18.45
CA ASP A 13 -1.59 -13.51 -18.46
C ASP A 13 -2.15 -14.32 -17.28
N CYS A 14 -1.58 -15.51 -17.01
CA CYS A 14 -1.97 -16.33 -15.86
C CYS A 14 -1.72 -15.59 -14.53
N THR A 15 -0.53 -15.02 -14.33
CA THR A 15 -0.20 -14.26 -13.13
C THR A 15 -1.11 -13.04 -12.98
N SER A 16 -1.38 -12.31 -14.07
CA SER A 16 -2.31 -11.19 -14.06
C SER A 16 -3.73 -11.61 -13.66
N ASN A 17 -4.23 -12.73 -14.17
CA ASN A 17 -5.55 -13.25 -13.81
C ASN A 17 -5.61 -13.70 -12.34
N THR A 18 -4.57 -14.40 -11.85
CA THR A 18 -4.50 -14.81 -10.44
C THR A 18 -4.40 -13.59 -9.52
N MET A 19 -3.58 -12.59 -9.88
CA MET A 19 -3.50 -11.32 -9.14
C MET A 19 -4.85 -10.63 -9.07
N HIS A 20 -5.65 -10.66 -10.15
CA HIS A 20 -6.97 -10.03 -10.13
C HIS A 20 -7.99 -10.81 -9.28
N ARG A 21 -7.94 -12.15 -9.29
CA ARG A 21 -8.90 -12.99 -8.56
C ARG A 21 -8.54 -13.23 -7.10
N MET A 22 -7.25 -13.24 -6.78
CA MET A 22 -6.72 -13.57 -5.45
C MET A 22 -5.66 -12.54 -5.04
N GLN A 23 -6.00 -11.26 -5.16
CA GLN A 23 -5.07 -10.15 -4.93
C GLN A 23 -4.41 -10.19 -3.55
N TYR A 24 -5.14 -10.61 -2.51
CA TYR A 24 -4.59 -10.67 -1.15
C TYR A 24 -3.64 -11.84 -0.95
N ALA A 25 -3.89 -13.00 -1.57
CA ALA A 25 -2.98 -14.14 -1.49
C ALA A 25 -1.68 -13.84 -2.25
N VAL A 26 -1.79 -13.33 -3.47
CA VAL A 26 -0.60 -12.92 -4.25
C VAL A 26 0.13 -11.76 -3.56
N GLY A 27 -0.61 -10.83 -2.95
CA GLY A 27 -0.08 -9.75 -2.12
C GLY A 27 0.71 -10.26 -0.93
N ALA A 28 0.18 -11.23 -0.18
CA ALA A 28 0.88 -11.85 0.95
C ALA A 28 2.20 -12.50 0.53
N MET A 29 2.19 -13.21 -0.61
CA MET A 29 3.41 -13.79 -1.19
C MET A 29 4.43 -12.70 -1.55
N TYR A 30 3.99 -11.61 -2.17
CA TYR A 30 4.86 -10.48 -2.52
C TYR A 30 5.44 -9.81 -1.27
N VAL A 31 4.62 -9.54 -0.26
CA VAL A 31 5.06 -8.87 0.98
C VAL A 31 6.11 -9.71 1.71
N ARG A 32 5.82 -11.00 1.91
CA ARG A 32 6.75 -11.94 2.57
C ARG A 32 8.07 -12.11 1.82
N LYS A 33 8.06 -12.00 0.49
CA LYS A 33 9.23 -12.31 -0.34
C LYS A 33 10.01 -11.10 -0.83
N ALA A 34 9.38 -9.95 -1.05
CA ALA A 34 9.98 -8.86 -1.82
C ALA A 34 9.79 -7.46 -1.22
N PHE A 35 8.80 -7.24 -0.35
CA PHE A 35 8.51 -5.90 0.16
C PHE A 35 9.59 -5.38 1.11
N ASP A 36 10.16 -6.24 1.98
CA ASP A 36 11.23 -5.87 2.91
C ASP A 36 12.51 -6.67 2.75
N GLN A 37 12.70 -7.34 1.60
CA GLN A 37 14.05 -7.77 1.26
C GLN A 37 14.88 -6.51 1.07
N VAL A 38 15.73 -6.20 2.05
CA VAL A 38 16.83 -5.25 1.91
C VAL A 38 17.50 -5.59 0.59
N LEU A 39 17.35 -4.71 -0.40
CA LEU A 39 18.01 -4.89 -1.68
C LEU A 39 19.50 -5.11 -1.40
N PRO A 40 20.11 -6.25 -1.81
CA PRO A 40 21.53 -6.51 -1.59
C PRO A 40 22.44 -5.39 -2.14
N SER A 41 21.90 -4.56 -3.03
CA SER A 41 22.56 -3.45 -3.71
C SER A 41 22.21 -2.07 -3.13
N ALA A 42 21.72 -1.94 -1.90
CA ALA A 42 21.57 -0.65 -1.22
C ALA A 42 22.69 -0.42 -0.17
N PRO A 43 23.96 -0.22 -0.60
CA PRO A 43 25.10 -0.07 0.31
C PRO A 43 25.00 1.14 1.24
N LEU A 44 24.09 2.10 0.97
CA LEU A 44 23.89 3.29 1.81
C LEU A 44 22.97 3.05 3.01
N ALA A 45 22.12 2.02 3.02
CA ALA A 45 21.27 1.71 4.17
C ALA A 45 22.07 1.12 5.36
N TYR A 46 23.19 0.46 5.06
CA TYR A 46 24.07 -0.15 6.08
C TYR A 46 24.86 0.89 6.90
N LEU A 47 25.09 2.09 6.36
CA LEU A 47 25.94 3.10 6.99
C LEU A 47 25.25 3.89 8.11
N HIS A 48 23.93 3.78 8.26
CA HIS A 48 23.16 4.50 9.30
C HIS A 48 22.55 3.58 10.37
N GLY A 49 22.95 2.31 10.45
CA GLY A 49 22.48 1.40 11.52
C GLY A 49 20.98 1.08 11.48
N PHE A 50 20.33 1.24 10.33
CA PHE A 50 18.89 1.03 10.18
C PHE A 50 18.61 -0.41 9.76
N ASN A 51 18.14 -1.24 10.70
CA ASN A 51 17.75 -2.62 10.43
C ASN A 51 16.31 -2.63 9.86
N LEU A 52 16.20 -2.72 8.52
CA LEU A 52 14.92 -2.72 7.80
C LEU A 52 14.25 -4.10 7.95
N SER A 53 13.14 -4.18 8.70
CA SER A 53 12.24 -5.35 8.72
C SER A 53 10.94 -5.03 7.95
N ILE A 54 10.14 -6.04 7.59
CA ILE A 54 8.65 -6.05 7.66
C ILE A 54 7.88 -4.70 7.52
N GLN A 55 8.11 -3.94 8.58
CA GLN A 55 7.32 -2.83 9.06
C GLN A 55 8.03 -1.50 8.83
N ALA A 56 9.32 -1.51 8.50
CA ALA A 56 10.15 -0.33 8.38
C ALA A 56 9.74 0.53 7.17
N SER A 57 9.57 -0.06 5.99
CA SER A 57 9.12 0.68 4.78
C SER A 57 7.72 1.27 4.98
N LYS A 58 6.83 0.49 5.64
CA LYS A 58 5.47 0.91 5.97
C LYS A 58 5.47 2.08 6.98
N ASN A 59 6.28 2.00 8.03
CA ASN A 59 6.40 3.03 9.05
C ASN A 59 7.01 4.34 8.51
N VAL A 60 8.08 4.26 7.72
CA VAL A 60 8.67 5.46 7.08
C VAL A 60 7.64 6.16 6.19
N THR A 61 6.80 5.40 5.47
CA THR A 61 5.74 5.99 4.66
C THR A 61 4.62 6.60 5.52
N LEU A 62 4.30 6.02 6.68
CA LEU A 62 3.34 6.60 7.63
C LEU A 62 3.83 7.96 8.14
N GLU A 63 5.10 8.05 8.54
CA GLU A 63 5.74 9.31 8.98
C GLU A 63 5.68 10.37 7.87
N MET A 64 6.01 9.99 6.63
CA MET A 64 5.89 10.90 5.49
C MET A 64 4.46 11.41 5.26
N ILE A 65 3.44 10.56 5.47
CA ILE A 65 2.04 10.98 5.36
C ILE A 65 1.65 11.92 6.52
N ASP A 66 2.16 11.68 7.72
CA ASP A 66 1.96 12.59 8.86
C ASP A 66 2.50 13.99 8.55
N ASP A 67 3.71 14.07 8.01
CA ASP A 67 4.32 15.34 7.58
C ASP A 67 3.46 16.04 6.51
N LEU A 68 3.06 15.32 5.46
CA LEU A 68 2.22 15.89 4.40
C LEU A 68 0.85 16.37 4.90
N GLN A 69 0.23 15.64 5.84
CA GLN A 69 -1.04 16.06 6.43
C GLN A 69 -0.89 17.29 7.32
N GLN A 70 0.24 17.41 8.03
CA GLN A 70 0.55 18.58 8.83
C GLN A 70 0.76 19.82 7.93
N GLU A 71 1.53 19.69 6.84
CA GLU A 71 1.70 20.79 5.86
C GLU A 71 0.39 21.18 5.19
N PHE A 72 -0.44 20.20 4.82
CA PHE A 72 -1.78 20.48 4.27
C PHE A 72 -2.63 21.27 5.27
N ARG A 73 -2.59 20.91 6.55
CA ARG A 73 -3.31 21.63 7.61
C ARG A 73 -2.83 23.07 7.72
N GLU A 74 -1.52 23.32 7.72
CA GLU A 74 -0.96 24.67 7.77
C GLU A 74 -1.39 25.49 6.55
N MET A 75 -1.37 24.91 5.35
CA MET A 75 -1.86 25.55 4.14
C MET A 75 -3.35 25.91 4.22
N VAL A 76 -4.18 25.04 4.80
CA VAL A 76 -5.62 25.31 5.00
C VAL A 76 -5.83 26.43 6.03
N LEU A 77 -5.02 26.49 7.10
CA LEU A 77 -5.14 27.52 8.12
C LEU A 77 -4.71 28.90 7.60
N ASN A 78 -3.64 28.95 6.81
CA ASN A 78 -2.96 30.19 6.43
C ASN A 78 -3.44 30.81 5.11
N ASN A 79 -4.33 30.16 4.35
CA ASN A 79 -4.85 30.74 3.12
C ASN A 79 -5.93 31.82 3.36
N ASP A 80 -6.04 32.78 2.45
CA ASP A 80 -7.00 33.90 2.58
C ASP A 80 -8.32 33.68 1.83
N TRP A 81 -8.39 32.64 1.01
CA TRP A 81 -9.54 32.43 0.11
C TRP A 81 -10.66 31.57 0.73
N MET A 82 -10.38 30.86 1.83
CA MET A 82 -11.38 30.09 2.58
C MET A 82 -11.85 30.82 3.83
N ASP A 83 -13.15 30.86 4.05
CA ASP A 83 -13.72 31.32 5.31
C ASP A 83 -13.48 30.31 6.45
N ALA A 84 -13.63 30.78 7.69
CA ALA A 84 -13.34 29.99 8.89
C ALA A 84 -14.17 28.70 9.01
N LYS A 85 -15.44 28.71 8.57
CA LYS A 85 -16.32 27.53 8.65
C LYS A 85 -15.88 26.48 7.63
N THR A 86 -15.54 26.91 6.42
CA THR A 86 -15.04 26.02 5.38
C THR A 86 -13.67 25.43 5.75
N LYS A 87 -12.76 26.23 6.35
CA LYS A 87 -11.48 25.74 6.88
C LYS A 87 -11.70 24.65 7.94
N ALA A 88 -12.59 24.87 8.90
CA ALA A 88 -12.89 23.89 9.94
C ALA A 88 -13.42 22.57 9.36
N THR A 89 -14.31 22.65 8.37
CA THR A 89 -14.87 21.47 7.68
C THR A 89 -13.80 20.72 6.88
N ALA A 90 -12.91 21.44 6.20
CA ALA A 90 -11.82 20.85 5.43
C ALA A 90 -10.81 20.12 6.34
N LEU A 91 -10.47 20.71 7.49
CA LEU A 91 -9.60 20.09 8.47
C LEU A 91 -10.23 18.85 9.13
N ASP A 92 -11.53 18.90 9.42
CA ASP A 92 -12.26 17.74 9.94
C ASP A 92 -12.27 16.58 8.92
N LYS A 93 -12.55 16.89 7.65
CA LYS A 93 -12.45 15.90 6.56
C LYS A 93 -11.06 15.31 6.45
N ALA A 94 -10.02 16.15 6.48
CA ALA A 94 -8.64 15.69 6.36
C ALA A 94 -8.24 14.75 7.51
N LYS A 95 -8.68 15.03 8.74
CA LYS A 95 -8.47 14.16 9.91
C LYS A 95 -9.13 12.79 9.77
N GLN A 96 -10.26 12.71 9.08
CA GLN A 96 -11.03 11.47 8.89
C GLN A 96 -10.59 10.65 7.67
N MET A 97 -9.63 11.13 6.87
CA MET A 97 -9.15 10.39 5.71
C MET A 97 -8.42 9.11 6.13
N LEU A 98 -8.87 7.97 5.61
CA LEU A 98 -8.29 6.67 5.87
C LEU A 98 -6.91 6.53 5.21
N ARG A 99 -5.94 6.01 5.95
CA ARG A 99 -4.60 5.70 5.46
C ARG A 99 -4.51 4.21 5.13
N GLN A 100 -4.24 3.88 3.87
CA GLN A 100 -3.98 2.51 3.43
C GLN A 100 -2.60 2.46 2.79
N ILE A 101 -1.63 1.88 3.51
CA ILE A 101 -0.23 1.81 3.06
C ILE A 101 0.16 0.37 2.81
N ALA A 102 0.61 0.11 1.57
CA ALA A 102 1.18 -1.14 1.06
C ALA A 102 0.24 -2.35 1.08
N TYR A 103 -0.15 -2.83 2.26
CA TYR A 103 -0.96 -4.02 2.44
C TYR A 103 -1.81 -3.95 3.72
N PRO A 104 -3.00 -4.55 3.72
CA PRO A 104 -3.79 -4.72 4.93
C PRO A 104 -3.19 -5.85 5.80
N ASP A 105 -3.22 -5.69 7.11
CA ASP A 105 -2.45 -6.56 8.02
C ASP A 105 -2.96 -8.01 8.05
N PHE A 106 -4.24 -8.25 7.73
CA PHE A 106 -4.82 -9.58 7.76
C PHE A 106 -4.16 -10.56 6.78
N ILE A 107 -3.52 -10.06 5.69
CA ILE A 107 -2.90 -10.95 4.70
C ILE A 107 -1.60 -11.58 5.20
N LEU A 108 -1.06 -11.09 6.33
CA LEU A 108 0.11 -11.69 6.96
C LEU A 108 -0.25 -12.85 7.89
N ASP A 109 -1.52 -12.97 8.28
CA ASP A 109 -2.08 -14.01 9.11
C ASP A 109 -2.70 -15.09 8.21
N ASP A 110 -2.10 -16.29 8.21
CA ASP A 110 -2.52 -17.37 7.31
C ASP A 110 -3.97 -17.81 7.57
N ASP A 111 -4.42 -17.87 8.84
CA ASP A 111 -5.78 -18.30 9.18
C ASP A 111 -6.83 -17.29 8.67
N LYS A 112 -6.55 -15.99 8.83
CA LYS A 112 -7.44 -14.93 8.32
C LYS A 112 -7.45 -14.87 6.79
N LEU A 113 -6.31 -15.14 6.16
CA LEU A 113 -6.20 -15.16 4.72
C LEU A 113 -6.94 -16.36 4.12
N ASP A 114 -6.84 -17.54 4.74
CA ASP A 114 -7.56 -18.74 4.33
C ASP A 114 -9.07 -18.58 4.54
N ASP A 115 -9.50 -18.01 5.66
CA ASP A 115 -10.92 -17.70 5.93
C ASP A 115 -11.52 -16.79 4.83
N HIS A 116 -10.76 -15.76 4.42
CA HIS A 116 -11.17 -14.86 3.33
C HIS A 116 -11.43 -15.58 1.99
N TYR A 117 -10.76 -16.71 1.75
CA TYR A 117 -10.91 -17.51 0.52
C TYR A 117 -11.63 -18.85 0.73
N SER A 118 -12.28 -19.07 1.88
CA SER A 118 -12.95 -20.33 2.22
C SER A 118 -13.97 -20.81 1.18
N GLY A 119 -14.65 -19.91 0.46
CA GLY A 119 -15.60 -20.24 -0.61
C GLY A 119 -14.99 -20.44 -2.00
N VAL A 120 -13.67 -20.30 -2.16
CA VAL A 120 -13.00 -20.51 -3.46
C VAL A 120 -12.79 -22.00 -3.69
N GLY A 121 -13.83 -22.65 -4.19
CA GLY A 121 -13.88 -24.10 -4.40
C GLY A 121 -15.31 -24.62 -4.47
N ASP A 122 -16.25 -23.86 -3.92
CA ASP A 122 -17.69 -24.12 -3.99
C ASP A 122 -18.23 -23.67 -5.35
N ILE A 123 -17.93 -24.45 -6.38
CA ILE A 123 -18.57 -24.38 -7.69
C ILE A 123 -19.50 -25.61 -7.79
N PRO A 124 -20.82 -25.46 -8.05
CA PRO A 124 -21.66 -26.61 -8.38
C PRO A 124 -21.24 -27.30 -9.68
#